data_AF-A0A7X0AAQ4-F1
#
_entry.id   AF-A0A7X0AAQ4-F1
#
_cell.length_a   1.000
_cell.length_b   1.000
_cell.length_c   1.000
_cell.angle_alpha   90.00
_cell.angle_beta   90.00
_cell.angle_gamma   90.00
#
_symmetry.space_group_name_H-M   'P 1'
#
loop_
_entity.id
_entity.type
_entity.pdbx_description
1 polymer ?
#
loop_
_entity_poly.entity_id
_entity_poly.type
_entity_poly.pdbx_seq_one_letter_code
_entity_poly.pdbx_strand_id
1 'polypeptide(L)'
;MTTFSESDILEKKISKMKFSKEFKVSSIGLGYDTLQQIIATDPTILQKKKGFNYVWFGELVEFLVEKKLLHLLQPKQGNNGI
;
A
#
# COMPACT_ATOMS: atom_id res chain seq x y z
N MET A 1 -8.50 21.87 13.22
CA MET A 1 -7.49 21.25 12.35
C MET A 1 -7.63 19.75 12.52
N THR A 2 -8.22 19.04 11.55
CA THR A 2 -8.36 17.59 11.61
C THR A 2 -6.99 16.97 11.36
N THR A 3 -6.32 16.55 12.42
CA THR A 3 -5.21 15.61 12.34
C THR A 3 -5.77 14.29 11.80
N PHE A 4 -5.70 14.09 10.48
CA PHE A 4 -5.90 12.77 9.89
C PHE A 4 -4.74 11.90 10.38
N SER A 5 -4.97 11.07 11.38
CA SER A 5 -3.99 10.09 11.83
C SER A 5 -3.68 9.15 10.68
N GLU A 6 -2.42 8.75 10.52
CA GLU A 6 -1.96 7.84 9.46
C GLU A 6 -2.87 6.58 9.37
N SER A 7 -3.35 6.10 10.51
CA SER A 7 -4.33 5.01 10.64
C SER A 7 -5.60 5.20 9.80
N ASP A 8 -6.15 6.41 9.70
CA ASP A 8 -7.38 6.68 8.94
C ASP A 8 -7.19 6.41 7.44
N ILE A 9 -6.00 6.73 6.91
CA ILE A 9 -5.64 6.45 5.51
C ILE A 9 -5.38 4.96 5.32
N LEU A 10 -4.73 4.29 6.28
CA LEU A 10 -4.37 2.88 6.18
C LEU A 10 -5.58 1.95 6.27
N GLU A 11 -6.54 2.26 7.14
CA GLU A 11 -7.76 1.48 7.36
C GLU A 11 -8.83 1.74 6.30
N LYS A 12 -8.69 2.83 5.54
CA LYS A 12 -9.63 3.16 4.47
C LYS A 12 -9.58 2.12 3.36
N LYS A 13 -10.76 1.79 2.85
CA LYS A 13 -10.91 0.86 1.72
C LYS A 13 -10.31 1.44 0.44
N ILE A 14 -9.56 0.63 -0.29
CA ILE A 14 -8.97 0.96 -1.60
C ILE A 14 -10.06 1.40 -2.59
N SER A 15 -11.25 0.79 -2.53
CA SER A 15 -12.41 1.16 -3.35
C SER A 15 -12.85 2.63 -3.17
N LYS A 16 -12.71 3.17 -1.95
CA LYS A 16 -13.07 4.55 -1.57
C LYS A 16 -11.92 5.54 -1.74
N MET A 17 -10.75 5.10 -2.21
CA MET A 17 -9.60 5.95 -2.45
C MET A 17 -9.56 6.45 -3.89
N LYS A 18 -8.75 7.51 -4.11
CA LYS A 18 -8.52 8.11 -5.43
C LYS A 18 -7.45 7.33 -6.22
N PHE A 19 -7.61 6.03 -6.29
CA PHE A 19 -6.83 5.16 -7.18
C PHE A 19 -7.57 4.92 -8.50
N SER A 20 -6.83 4.54 -9.53
CA SER A 20 -7.32 4.10 -10.82
C SER A 20 -8.18 2.85 -10.70
N LYS A 21 -9.00 2.62 -11.72
CA LYS A 21 -9.84 1.41 -11.78
C LYS A 21 -8.98 0.14 -11.82
N GLU A 22 -7.90 0.17 -12.59
CA GLU A 22 -6.95 -0.94 -12.70
C GLU A 22 -6.29 -1.24 -11.36
N PHE A 23 -5.92 -0.21 -10.60
CA PHE A 23 -5.36 -0.40 -9.28
C PHE A 23 -6.34 -1.09 -8.33
N LYS A 24 -7.58 -0.62 -8.30
CA LYS A 24 -8.64 -1.20 -7.46
C LYS A 24 -8.92 -2.67 -7.81
N VAL A 25 -9.02 -2.99 -9.09
CA VAL A 25 -9.24 -4.37 -9.57
C VAL A 25 -8.07 -5.27 -9.22
N SER A 26 -6.84 -4.80 -9.46
CA SER A 26 -5.62 -5.56 -9.15
C SER A 26 -5.47 -5.80 -7.63
N SER A 27 -5.72 -4.78 -6.81
CA SER A 27 -5.72 -4.90 -5.35
C SER A 27 -6.71 -5.94 -4.86
N ILE A 28 -7.95 -5.93 -5.37
CA ILE A 28 -8.97 -6.94 -5.05
C ILE A 28 -8.51 -8.34 -5.50
N GLY A 29 -7.96 -8.47 -6.71
CA GLY A 29 -7.42 -9.73 -7.24
C GLY A 29 -6.24 -10.28 -6.44
N LEU A 30 -5.45 -9.41 -5.81
CA LEU A 30 -4.36 -9.77 -4.90
C LEU A 30 -4.82 -10.09 -3.46
N GLY A 31 -6.12 -9.88 -3.17
CA GLY A 31 -6.74 -10.11 -1.87
C GLY A 31 -6.62 -8.94 -0.89
N TYR A 32 -6.43 -7.71 -1.38
CA TYR A 32 -6.29 -6.50 -0.58
C TYR A 32 -7.54 -5.61 -0.67
N ASP A 33 -8.13 -5.29 0.49
CA ASP A 33 -9.26 -4.36 0.62
C ASP A 33 -8.82 -2.98 1.16
N THR A 34 -7.73 -2.92 1.92
CA THR A 34 -7.20 -1.69 2.55
C THR A 34 -5.70 -1.47 2.29
N LEU A 35 -5.25 -0.22 2.40
CA LEU A 35 -3.81 0.11 2.27
C LEU A 35 -2.97 -0.56 3.34
N GLN A 36 -3.49 -0.69 4.56
CA GLN A 36 -2.81 -1.36 5.66
C GLN A 36 -2.39 -2.79 5.28
N GLN A 37 -3.25 -3.55 4.60
CA GLN A 37 -2.92 -4.92 4.21
C GLN A 37 -1.80 -4.98 3.16
N ILE A 38 -1.77 -4.01 2.25
CA ILE A 38 -0.72 -3.90 1.24
C ILE A 38 0.61 -3.57 1.92
N ILE A 39 0.63 -2.53 2.75
CA ILE A 39 1.85 -2.01 3.41
C ILE A 39 2.36 -3.00 4.47
N ALA A 40 1.48 -3.76 5.10
CA ALA A 40 1.86 -4.86 5.99
C ALA A 40 2.47 -6.05 5.23
N THR A 41 2.32 -6.13 3.91
CA THR A 41 2.98 -7.14 3.08
C THR A 41 4.35 -6.64 2.67
N ASP A 42 5.38 -7.45 2.89
CA ASP A 42 6.73 -7.14 2.46
C ASP A 42 6.79 -6.91 0.92
N PRO A 43 7.50 -5.87 0.44
CA PRO A 43 7.61 -5.57 -0.98
C PRO A 43 8.18 -6.72 -1.84
N THR A 44 9.03 -7.57 -1.28
CA THR A 44 9.57 -8.75 -1.99
C THR A 44 8.52 -9.85 -2.14
N ILE A 45 7.58 -9.95 -1.19
CA ILE A 45 6.44 -10.87 -1.25
C ILE A 45 5.39 -10.33 -2.23
N LEU A 46 5.12 -9.01 -2.21
CA LEU A 46 4.22 -8.36 -3.15
C LEU A 46 4.63 -8.64 -4.60
N GLN A 47 5.91 -8.49 -4.92
CA GLN A 47 6.45 -8.75 -6.26
C GLN A 47 6.31 -10.20 -6.73
N LYS A 48 6.18 -11.15 -5.79
CA LYS A 48 6.00 -12.58 -6.09
C LYS A 48 4.53 -12.99 -6.21
N LYS A 49 3.57 -12.13 -5.85
CA LYS A 49 2.15 -12.47 -5.96
C LYS A 49 1.71 -12.52 -7.43
N LYS A 50 0.94 -13.55 -7.75
CA LYS A 50 0.29 -13.68 -9.06
C LYS A 50 -0.70 -12.52 -9.25
N GLY A 51 -0.50 -11.73 -10.30
CA GLY A 51 -1.27 -10.50 -10.55
C GLY A 51 -0.58 -9.21 -10.06
N PHE A 52 0.63 -9.30 -9.50
CA PHE A 52 1.46 -8.12 -9.28
C PHE A 52 1.78 -7.43 -10.61
N ASN A 53 1.72 -6.10 -10.60
CA ASN A 53 2.02 -5.27 -11.75
C ASN A 53 2.84 -4.05 -11.30
N TYR A 54 3.89 -3.71 -12.05
CA TYR A 54 4.71 -2.52 -11.78
C TYR A 54 3.94 -1.21 -11.93
N VAL A 55 2.94 -1.15 -12.81
CA VAL A 55 2.04 0.01 -12.94
C VAL A 55 1.21 0.17 -11.65
N TRP A 56 0.66 -0.94 -11.14
CA TRP A 56 -0.05 -0.96 -9.86
C TRP A 56 0.85 -0.51 -8.71
N PHE A 57 2.08 -1.02 -8.66
CA PHE A 57 3.03 -0.66 -7.62
C PHE A 57 3.50 0.81 -7.73
N GLY A 58 3.68 1.32 -8.94
CA GLY A 58 4.01 2.72 -9.19
C GLY A 58 2.93 3.65 -8.64
N GLU A 59 1.66 3.36 -8.92
CA GLU A 59 0.54 4.16 -8.43
C GLU A 59 0.42 4.12 -6.88
N LEU A 60 0.69 2.96 -6.27
CA LEU A 60 0.80 2.86 -4.81
C LEU A 60 1.89 3.79 -4.27
N VAL A 61 3.09 3.74 -4.86
CA VAL A 61 4.23 4.55 -4.44
C VAL A 61 3.92 6.03 -4.61
N GLU A 62 3.35 6.45 -5.74
CA GLU A 62 2.94 7.84 -5.98
C GLU A 62 1.94 8.34 -4.92
N PHE A 63 0.94 7.53 -4.59
CA PHE A 63 -0.02 7.87 -3.54
C PHE A 63 0.63 7.98 -2.17
N LEU A 64 1.52 7.04 -1.81
CA LEU A 64 2.24 7.09 -0.54
C LEU A 64 3.18 8.30 -0.46
N VAL A 65 3.82 8.69 -1.56
CA VAL A 65 4.62 9.92 -1.64
C VAL A 65 3.74 11.15 -1.45
N GLU A 66 2.60 11.25 -2.13
CA GLU A 66 1.64 12.36 -1.97
C GLU A 66 1.19 12.51 -0.51
N LYS A 67 0.97 11.38 0.18
CA LYS A 67 0.56 11.35 1.59
C LYS A 67 1.72 11.45 2.59
N LYS A 68 2.98 11.50 2.12
CA LYS A 68 4.18 11.43 2.97
C LYS A 68 4.23 10.18 3.85
N LEU A 69 3.75 9.06 3.32
CA LEU A 69 3.65 7.74 3.95
C LEU A 69 4.61 6.71 3.34
N LEU A 70 5.50 7.12 2.44
CA LEU A 70 6.44 6.20 1.77
C LEU A 70 7.34 5.45 2.77
N HIS A 71 7.63 6.05 3.93
CA HIS A 71 8.39 5.42 5.01
C HIS A 71 7.75 4.13 5.53
N LEU A 72 6.44 3.96 5.37
CA LEU A 72 5.74 2.75 5.79
C LEU A 72 6.03 1.54 4.90
N LEU A 73 6.40 1.78 3.63
CA LEU A 73 6.76 0.72 2.69
C LEU A 73 8.23 0.30 2.82
N GLN A 74 9.06 1.14 3.46
CA GLN A 74 10.43 0.79 3.73
C GLN A 74 10.47 -0.35 4.75
N PRO A 75 11.27 -1.41 4.54
CA PRO A 75 11.51 -2.38 5.59
C PRO A 75 12.04 -1.61 6.79
N LYS A 76 11.37 -1.74 7.95
CA LYS A 76 11.83 -1.12 9.20
C LYS A 76 13.30 -1.51 9.38
N GLN A 77 14.22 -0.56 9.21
CA GLN A 77 15.60 -0.75 9.62
C GLN A 77 15.55 -0.84 11.16
N GLY A 78 15.56 -2.08 11.66
CA GLY A 78 15.53 -2.35 13.10
C GLY A 78 14.67 -3.54 13.47
N ASN A 79 15.05 -4.75 13.06
CA ASN A 79 15.30 -5.88 13.96
C ASN A 79 15.86 -7.09 13.18
N ASN A 80 16.98 -6.89 12.47
CA ASN A 80 17.86 -8.01 12.11
C ASN A 80 18.86 -8.20 13.25
N GLY A 81 18.33 -8.50 14.43
CA GLY A 81 19.06 -9.09 15.53
C GLY A 81 18.29 -10.35 15.89
N ILE A 82 18.70 -11.49 15.35
CA ILE A 82 19.57 -12.51 15.95
C ILE A 82 20.16 -13.33 14.80
#